data_AF-A0A3C2CUD4-F1
#
_entry.id   AF-A0A3C2CUD4-F1
#
_cell.length_a   1.000
_cell.length_b   1.000
_cell.length_c   1.000
_cell.angle_alpha   90.00
_cell.angle_beta   90.00
_cell.angle_gamma   90.00
#
_symmetry.space_group_name_H-M   'P 1'
#
loop_
_entity.id
_entity.type
_entity.pdbx_description
1 polymer ?
#
loop_
_entity_poly.entity_id
_entity_poly.type
_entity_poly.pdbx_seq_one_letter_code
_entity_poly.pdbx_strand_id
1 'polypeptide(L)' 'LPPGLPIIPEEFQPKLKLITRKPILPSEEELEFNNRARSAKLRIAEKAKK' A
#
# COMPACT_ATOMS: atom_id res chain seq x y z
N LEU A 1 27.48 -6.66 11.87
CA LEU A 1 26.98 -7.63 10.87
C LEU A 1 27.63 -7.31 9.52
N PRO A 2 28.19 -8.29 8.80
CA PRO A 2 28.80 -8.07 7.48
C PRO A 2 27.72 -7.67 6.44
N PRO A 3 28.01 -6.75 5.50
CA PRO A 3 27.06 -6.29 4.49
C PRO A 3 26.79 -7.41 3.46
N GLY A 4 25.53 -7.79 3.26
CA GLY A 4 25.13 -8.77 2.22
C GLY A 4 24.20 -9.91 2.65
N LEU A 5 23.79 -10.01 3.92
CA LEU A 5 22.78 -11.00 4.33
C LEU A 5 21.36 -10.54 3.91
N PRO A 6 20.51 -11.41 3.33
CA PRO A 6 19.13 -11.10 2.94
C PRO A 6 18.18 -10.95 4.15
N ILE A 7 18.73 -11.05 5.37
CA ILE A 7 17.97 -11.00 6.62
C ILE A 7 18.00 -9.57 7.12
N ILE A 8 16.89 -8.87 6.94
CA ILE A 8 16.66 -7.55 7.54
C ILE A 8 16.51 -7.78 9.05
N PRO A 9 17.37 -7.20 9.90
CA PRO A 9 17.23 -7.33 11.35
C PRO A 9 15.86 -6.80 11.79
N GLU A 10 15.30 -7.35 12.86
CA GLU A 10 13.95 -7.03 13.33
C GLU A 10 13.75 -5.53 13.61
N GLU A 11 14.80 -4.85 14.05
CA GLU A 11 14.86 -3.39 14.25
C GLU A 11 14.65 -2.57 12.96
N PHE A 12 14.95 -3.16 11.80
CA PHE A 12 14.83 -2.53 10.49
C PHE A 12 13.62 -3.03 9.68
N GLN A 13 12.76 -3.87 10.27
CA GLN A 13 11.56 -4.29 9.57
C GLN A 13 10.59 -3.12 9.36
N PRO A 14 9.97 -3.01 8.17
CA PRO A 14 9.00 -1.97 7.91
C PRO A 14 7.77 -2.14 8.79
N LYS A 15 7.38 -1.06 9.48
CA LYS A 15 6.19 -1.05 10.35
C LYS A 15 4.87 -1.26 9.59
N LEU A 16 4.88 -1.07 8.28
CA LEU A 16 3.73 -1.19 7.40
C LEU A 16 4.02 -2.19 6.29
N LYS A 17 3.10 -3.13 6.08
CA LYS A 17 3.08 -4.04 4.94
C LYS A 17 2.11 -3.49 3.89
N LEU A 18 2.61 -3.24 2.68
CA LEU A 18 1.75 -2.82 1.56
C LEU A 18 0.83 -3.98 1.14
N ILE A 19 -0.48 -3.74 1.15
CA ILE A 19 -1.48 -4.71 0.68
C ILE A 19 -1.67 -4.55 -0.83
N THR A 20 -1.77 -3.30 -1.30
CA THR A 20 -1.94 -2.97 -2.72
C THR A 20 -0.65 -2.39 -3.30
N ARG A 21 -0.07 -3.04 -4.32
CA ARG A 21 1.12 -2.51 -5.01
C ARG A 21 0.79 -1.35 -5.95
N LYS A 22 -0.34 -1.44 -6.66
CA LYS A 22 -0.90 -0.36 -7.50
C LYS A 22 -2.11 0.24 -6.79
N PRO A 23 -2.41 1.54 -6.99
CA PRO A 23 -3.62 2.13 -6.43
C PRO A 23 -4.86 1.50 -7.05
N ILE A 24 -5.90 1.33 -6.23
CA ILE A 24 -7.24 0.96 -6.71
C ILE A 24 -7.90 2.24 -7.23
N LEU A 25 -8.44 2.16 -8.44
CA LEU A 25 -9.15 3.24 -9.11
C LEU A 25 -10.66 3.08 -8.92
N PRO A 26 -11.44 4.17 -9.02
CA PRO A 26 -12.90 4.09 -9.09
C PRO A 26 -13.36 3.21 -10.25
N SER A 27 -14.50 2.54 -10.09
CA SER A 27 -15.14 1.80 -11.17
C SER A 27 -15.82 2.76 -12.16
N GLU A 28 -16.16 2.26 -13.35
CA GLU A 28 -16.88 3.06 -14.36
C GLU A 28 -18.24 3.54 -13.85
N GLU A 29 -19.00 2.65 -13.19
CA GLU A 29 -20.29 2.99 -12.56
C GLU A 29 -20.13 4.13 -11.53
N GLU A 30 -19.09 4.09 -10.70
CA GLU A 30 -18.86 5.14 -9.70
C GLU A 30 -18.54 6.49 -10.35
N LEU A 31 -17.87 6.50 -11.50
CA LEU A 31 -17.58 7.72 -12.25
C LEU A 31 -18.84 8.32 -12.89
N GLU A 32 -19.81 7.49 -13.29
CA GLU A 32 -21.09 7.95 -13.84
C GLU A 32 -21.94 8.65 -12.78
N PHE A 33 -22.04 8.08 -11.57
CA PHE A 33 -22.85 8.65 -10.49
C PHE A 33 -22.10 9.70 -9.65
N ASN A 34 -20.76 9.68 -9.65
CA ASN A 34 -19.92 10.57 -8.85
C ASN A 34 -18.70 11.06 -9.64
N ASN A 35 -18.90 12.11 -10.43
CA ASN A 35 -17.83 12.77 -11.19
C ASN A 35 -16.63 13.23 -10.35
N ARG A 36 -16.81 13.49 -9.05
CA ARG A 36 -15.72 13.91 -8.15
C ARG A 36 -14.77 12.76 -7.82
N ALA A 37 -15.15 11.50 -8.06
CA ALA A 37 -14.31 10.34 -7.82
C ALA A 37 -13.18 10.18 -8.86
N ARG A 38 -13.26 10.84 -10.03
CA ARG A 38 -12.33 10.66 -11.17
C ARG A 38 -10.83 10.72 -10.83
N SER A 39 -10.44 11.49 -9.82
CA SER A 39 -9.04 11.63 -9.40
C SER A 39 -8.66 10.76 -8.19
N ALA A 40 -9.61 10.05 -7.59
CA ALA A 40 -9.38 9.26 -6.39
C ALA A 40 -8.47 8.05 -6.68
N LYS A 41 -7.57 7.77 -5.74
CA LYS A 41 -6.62 6.65 -5.79
C LYS A 41 -6.51 6.03 -4.41
N LEU A 42 -7.11 4.86 -4.21
CA LEU A 42 -7.07 4.17 -2.93
C LEU A 42 -5.78 3.38 -2.79
N ARG A 43 -5.11 3.54 -1.64
CA ARG A 43 -3.88 2.80 -1.27
C ARG A 43 -4.04 2.24 0.13
N ILE A 44 -3.68 0.97 0.31
CA ILE A 44 -3.90 0.24 1.55
C ILE A 44 -2.58 -0.33 2.06
N ALA A 45 -2.31 -0.13 3.35
CA ALA A 45 -1.22 -0.76 4.07
C ALA A 45 -1.73 -1.31 5.41
N GLU A 46 -1.18 -2.45 5.81
CA GLU A 46 -1.45 -3.09 7.10
C GLU A 46 -0.32 -2.75 8.08
N LYS A 47 -0.66 -2.49 9.33
CA LYS A 47 0.35 -2.34 10.38
C LYS A 47 0.91 -3.71 10.73
N ALA A 48 2.21 -3.91 10.50
CA ALA A 48 2.91 -5.09 10.99
C ALA A 48 2.82 -5.08 12.52
N LYS A 49 2.38 -6.21 13.10
CA LYS A 49 2.35 -6.37 14.55
C LYS A 49 3.78 -6.24 15.07
N LYS A 50 3.92 -5.53 16.20
CA LYS A 50 5.18 -5.48 16.95
C LYS A 50 5.54 -6.84 17.49
#